data_AF-A0A2N2ZYW0-F1
#
_entry.id   AF-A0A2N2ZYW0-F1
#
_cell.length_a   1.000
_cell.length_b   1.000
_cell.length_c   1.000
_cell.angle_alpha   90.00
_cell.angle_beta   90.00
_cell.angle_gamma   90.00
#
_symmetry.space_group_name_H-M   'P 1'
#
loop_
_entity.id
_entity.type
_entity.pdbx_description
1 polymer ?
#
loop_
_entity_poly.entity_id
_entity_poly.type
_entity_poly.pdbx_seq_one_letter_code
_entity_poly.pdbx_strand_id
1 'polypeptide(L)'
;MQIGKKIRKVRELRNFTQDFMAKGLGITQEAYSRLESGQTRIDVNRMEKIANILDIDPISLMNFDVSFFFNNRNQNQAGKIVNNHHSLANEERKIYLDRIANLEKEIEDYRNNPT
;
A
#
# COMPACT_ATOMS: atom_id res chain seq x y z
N MET A 1 -4.23 16.10 13.64
CA MET A 1 -4.79 15.77 12.30
C MET A 1 -6.29 15.56 12.43
N GLN A 2 -7.13 16.22 11.61
CA GLN A 2 -8.58 16.00 11.64
C GLN A 2 -8.94 14.60 11.13
N ILE A 3 -10.07 14.06 11.59
CA ILE A 3 -10.50 12.68 11.32
C ILE A 3 -10.68 12.38 9.82
N GLY A 4 -11.28 13.30 9.05
CA GLY A 4 -11.44 13.16 7.60
C GLY A 4 -10.11 12.98 6.86
N LYS A 5 -9.05 13.68 7.32
CA LYS A 5 -7.70 13.50 6.78
C LYS A 5 -7.10 12.14 7.15
N LYS A 6 -7.44 11.58 8.31
CA LYS A 6 -7.02 10.21 8.70
C LYS A 6 -7.65 9.18 7.79
N ILE A 7 -8.97 9.27 7.59
CA ILE A 7 -9.75 8.42 6.69
C ILE A 7 -9.18 8.45 5.28
N ARG A 8 -8.92 9.65 4.75
CA ARG A 8 -8.30 9.81 3.43
C ARG A 8 -6.98 9.06 3.30
N LYS A 9 -6.09 9.20 4.28
CA LYS A 9 -4.78 8.56 4.24
C LYS A 9 -4.88 7.03 4.29
N VAL A 10 -5.74 6.48 5.16
CA VAL A 10 -5.96 5.03 5.22
C VAL A 10 -6.60 4.52 3.92
N ARG A 11 -7.56 5.25 3.36
CA ARG A 11 -8.17 4.94 2.05
C ARG A 11 -7.12 4.87 0.94
N GLU A 12 -6.24 5.87 0.87
CA GLU A 12 -5.17 5.94 -0.13
C GLU A 12 -4.16 4.79 0.05
N LEU A 13 -3.82 4.41 1.29
CA LEU A 13 -2.97 3.25 1.57
C LEU A 13 -3.61 1.92 1.13
N ARG A 14 -4.95 1.83 1.15
CA ARG A 14 -5.71 0.69 0.63
C ARG A 14 -5.94 0.75 -0.89
N ASN A 15 -5.47 1.80 -1.58
CA ASN A 15 -5.73 2.07 -3.00
C ASN A 15 -7.23 2.18 -3.35
N PHE A 16 -8.07 2.60 -2.40
CA PHE A 16 -9.50 2.75 -2.63
C PHE A 16 -9.82 4.13 -3.22
N THR A 17 -10.74 4.18 -4.18
CA THR A 17 -11.24 5.44 -4.73
C THR A 17 -12.31 6.04 -3.80
N GLN A 18 -12.56 7.35 -3.93
CA GLN A 18 -13.66 7.97 -3.21
C GLN A 18 -15.03 7.41 -3.63
N ASP A 19 -15.18 7.05 -4.91
CA ASP A 19 -16.39 6.42 -5.44
C ASP A 19 -16.64 5.04 -4.82
N PHE A 20 -15.60 4.22 -4.66
CA PHE A 20 -15.70 2.92 -3.97
C PHE A 20 -16.22 3.08 -2.53
N MET A 21 -15.65 4.02 -1.78
CA MET A 21 -16.08 4.29 -0.40
C MET A 21 -17.50 4.84 -0.34
N ALA A 22 -17.85 5.74 -1.26
CA ALA A 22 -19.18 6.33 -1.35
C ALA A 22 -20.25 5.25 -1.62
N LYS A 23 -19.97 4.33 -2.54
CA LYS A 23 -20.81 3.15 -2.82
C LYS A 23 -20.97 2.27 -1.58
N GLY A 24 -19.88 1.97 -0.87
CA GLY A 24 -19.93 1.18 0.36
C GLY A 24 -20.74 1.84 1.49
N LEU A 25 -20.83 3.17 1.49
CA LEU A 25 -21.62 3.94 2.46
C LEU A 25 -23.04 4.26 2.00
N GLY A 26 -23.39 3.98 0.74
CA GLY A 26 -24.67 4.36 0.14
C GLY A 26 -24.88 5.87 0.02
N ILE A 27 -23.81 6.62 -0.27
CA ILE A 27 -23.84 8.08 -0.45
C ILE A 27 -23.20 8.48 -1.79
N THR A 28 -23.31 9.75 -2.16
CA THR A 28 -22.64 10.27 -3.37
C THR A 28 -21.14 10.47 -3.13
N GLN A 29 -20.36 10.48 -4.20
CA GLN A 29 -18.91 10.73 -4.12
C GLN A 29 -18.61 12.12 -3.54
N GLU A 30 -19.41 13.14 -3.88
CA GLU A 30 -19.27 14.50 -3.34
C GLU A 30 -19.53 14.50 -1.84
N ALA A 31 -20.56 13.79 -1.37
CA ALA A 31 -20.84 13.65 0.05
C ALA A 31 -19.66 12.98 0.78
N TYR A 32 -19.05 11.96 0.19
CA TYR A 32 -17.84 11.34 0.74
C TYR A 32 -16.63 12.28 0.75
N SER A 33 -16.41 13.05 -0.31
CA SER A 33 -15.36 14.07 -0.37
C SER A 33 -15.51 15.15 0.72
N ARG A 34 -16.74 15.54 1.04
CA ARG A 34 -17.05 16.43 2.17
C ARG A 34 -16.72 15.82 3.54
N LEU A 35 -16.79 14.49 3.69
CA LEU A 35 -16.34 13.81 4.91
C LEU A 35 -14.80 13.90 5.04
N GLU A 36 -14.07 13.59 3.97
CA GLU A 36 -12.59 13.61 3.98
C GLU A 36 -12.01 15.00 4.21
N SER A 37 -12.68 16.03 3.66
CA SER A 37 -12.31 17.44 3.87
C SER A 37 -12.71 18.00 5.24
N GLY A 38 -13.49 17.27 6.04
CA GLY A 38 -13.95 17.70 7.36
C GLY A 38 -15.14 18.66 7.34
N GLN A 39 -15.76 18.88 6.19
CA GLN A 39 -16.95 19.74 6.05
C GLN A 39 -18.23 19.07 6.58
N THR A 40 -18.21 17.75 6.73
CA THR A 40 -19.33 16.98 7.29
C THR A 40 -18.87 16.26 8.55
N ARG A 41 -19.64 16.41 9.64
CA ARG A 41 -19.37 15.72 10.89
C ARG A 41 -19.55 14.20 10.70
N ILE A 42 -18.64 13.44 11.28
CA ILE A 42 -18.69 11.97 11.30
C ILE A 42 -19.18 11.56 12.68
N ASP A 43 -20.33 10.89 12.74
CA ASP A 43 -20.84 10.27 13.97
C ASP A 43 -20.24 8.87 14.16
N VAL A 44 -20.53 8.24 15.31
CA VAL A 44 -19.99 6.94 15.69
C VAL A 44 -20.42 5.85 14.70
N ASN A 45 -21.70 5.81 14.33
CA ASN A 45 -22.23 4.80 13.39
C ASN A 45 -21.56 4.90 12.01
N ARG A 46 -21.32 6.12 11.53
CA ARG A 46 -20.64 6.36 10.26
C ARG A 46 -19.15 6.03 10.37
N MET A 47 -18.53 6.30 11.52
CA MET A 47 -17.16 5.89 11.78
C MET A 47 -17.00 4.37 11.68
N GLU A 48 -17.88 3.61 12.32
CA GLU A 48 -17.87 2.16 12.28
C GLU A 48 -18.01 1.63 10.85
N LYS A 49 -18.97 2.16 10.08
CA LYS A 49 -19.13 1.79 8.67
C LYS A 49 -17.88 2.08 7.83
N ILE A 50 -17.27 3.25 8.01
CA ILE A 50 -16.03 3.62 7.32
C ILE A 50 -14.90 2.67 7.70
N ALA A 51 -14.74 2.37 8.98
CA ALA A 51 -13.71 1.49 9.49
C ALA A 51 -13.88 0.05 8.95
N ASN A 52 -15.12 -0.44 8.89
CA ASN A 52 -15.45 -1.74 8.30
C ASN A 52 -15.07 -1.81 6.81
N ILE A 53 -15.39 -0.77 6.02
CA ILE A 53 -15.02 -0.75 4.58
C ILE A 53 -13.49 -0.70 4.41
N LEU A 54 -12.79 0.03 5.28
CA LEU A 54 -11.34 0.15 5.27
C LEU A 54 -10.61 -1.06 5.89
N ASP A 55 -11.36 -2.02 6.43
CA ASP A 55 -10.86 -3.20 7.14
C ASP A 55 -9.87 -2.80 8.24
N ILE A 56 -10.30 -1.91 9.13
CA ILE A 56 -9.51 -1.41 10.25
C ILE A 56 -10.41 -1.20 11.47
N ASP A 57 -9.86 -1.40 12.66
CA ASP A 57 -10.55 -1.07 13.90
C ASP A 57 -10.82 0.47 14.00
N PRO A 58 -12.03 0.91 14.40
CA PRO A 58 -12.37 2.33 14.52
C PRO A 58 -11.42 3.13 15.43
N ILE A 59 -10.97 2.54 16.55
CA ILE A 59 -10.06 3.21 17.49
C ILE A 59 -8.70 3.42 16.83
N SER A 60 -8.21 2.41 16.11
CA SER A 60 -6.98 2.46 15.33
C SER A 60 -7.05 3.54 14.24
N LEU A 61 -8.19 3.66 13.56
CA LEU A 61 -8.43 4.73 12.58
C LEU A 61 -8.44 6.13 13.23
N MET A 62 -9.07 6.27 14.39
CA MET A 62 -9.07 7.52 15.16
C MET A 62 -7.68 7.90 15.66
N ASN A 63 -6.85 6.92 16.01
CA ASN A 63 -5.49 7.12 16.50
C ASN A 63 -4.45 7.18 15.38
N PHE A 64 -4.84 6.90 14.14
CA PHE A 64 -3.94 6.85 13.00
C PHE A 64 -3.12 8.13 12.86
N ASP A 65 -1.79 7.96 12.83
CA ASP A 65 -0.84 9.02 12.56
C ASP A 65 0.29 8.49 11.68
N VAL A 66 0.41 9.09 10.49
CA VAL A 66 1.40 8.72 9.49
C VAL A 66 2.83 9.05 9.95
N SER A 67 2.97 10.01 10.86
CA SER A 67 4.26 10.44 11.39
C SER A 67 5.01 9.30 12.07
N PHE A 68 4.33 8.30 12.66
CA PHE A 68 4.97 7.11 13.23
C PHE A 68 5.72 6.26 12.20
N PHE A 69 5.22 6.19 10.96
CA PHE A 69 5.89 5.45 9.88
C PHE A 69 7.14 6.20 9.37
N PHE A 70 7.12 7.53 9.37
CA PHE A 70 8.26 8.34 8.94
C PHE A 70 9.30 8.56 10.05
N ASN A 71 8.88 8.69 11.31
CA ASN A 71 9.79 8.91 12.45
C ASN A 71 10.65 7.68 12.75
N ASN A 72 10.16 6.46 12.46
CA ASN A 72 10.97 5.24 12.54
C ASN A 72 12.12 5.17 11.52
N ARG A 73 12.12 6.00 10.46
CA ARG A 73 13.25 6.08 9.53
C ARG A 73 14.44 6.88 10.08
N ASN A 74 14.22 7.76 11.05
CA ASN A 74 15.23 8.71 11.53
C ASN A 74 15.94 8.30 12.83
N GLN A 75 15.48 7.27 13.54
CA GLN A 75 16.12 6.82 14.79
C GLN A 75 16.70 5.40 14.67
N ASN A 76 17.80 5.23 13.92
CA ASN A 76 18.68 4.03 13.92
C ASN A 76 18.51 2.98 12.80
N GLN A 77 18.13 3.33 11.56
CA GLN A 77 18.12 2.35 10.46
C GLN A 77 18.60 2.82 9.08
N ALA A 78 19.15 4.04 8.94
CA ALA A 78 19.76 4.46 7.68
C ALA A 78 20.92 3.54 7.23
N GLY A 79 21.58 2.83 8.17
CA GLY A 79 22.61 1.82 7.87
C GLY A 79 22.15 0.36 7.80
N LYS A 80 20.90 0.02 8.15
CA LYS A 80 20.39 -1.38 8.17
C LYS A 80 19.47 -1.72 6.99
N ILE A 81 18.67 -0.79 6.51
CA ILE A 81 17.71 -1.08 5.41
C ILE A 81 18.42 -1.26 4.07
N VAL A 82 19.50 -0.51 3.81
CA VAL A 82 20.31 -0.65 2.58
C VAL A 82 20.96 -2.04 2.50
N ASN A 83 21.44 -2.57 3.63
CA ASN A 83 22.12 -3.86 3.67
C ASN A 83 21.17 -5.04 3.41
N ASN A 84 19.94 -5.00 3.95
CA ASN A 84 18.96 -6.07 3.69
C ASN A 84 18.41 -6.04 2.26
N HIS A 85 18.11 -4.85 1.70
CA HIS A 85 17.68 -4.73 0.30
C HIS A 85 18.77 -5.20 -0.68
N HIS A 86 20.04 -4.95 -0.37
CA HIS A 86 21.13 -5.41 -1.22
C HIS A 86 21.30 -6.94 -1.16
N SER A 87 21.17 -7.55 0.03
CA SER A 87 21.30 -9.01 0.18
C SER A 87 20.19 -9.80 -0.53
N LEU A 88 18.92 -9.40 -0.39
CA LEU A 88 17.78 -10.06 -1.04
C LEU A 88 17.78 -9.85 -2.56
N ALA A 89 18.10 -8.62 -3.02
CA ALA A 89 18.19 -8.33 -4.45
C ALA A 89 19.33 -9.11 -5.14
N ASN A 90 20.41 -9.45 -4.42
CA ASN A 90 21.52 -10.20 -4.98
C ASN A 90 21.19 -11.69 -5.18
N GLU A 91 20.43 -12.30 -4.26
CA GLU A 91 20.00 -13.70 -4.40
C GLU A 91 19.00 -13.87 -5.54
N GLU A 92 17.99 -13.00 -5.63
CA GLU A 92 17.04 -12.99 -6.74
C GLU A 92 17.76 -12.75 -8.07
N ARG A 93 18.67 -11.77 -8.12
CA ARG A 93 19.47 -11.49 -9.33
C ARG A 93 20.28 -12.69 -9.80
N LYS A 94 20.86 -13.47 -8.88
CA LYS A 94 21.60 -14.69 -9.23
C LYS A 94 20.69 -15.74 -9.85
N ILE A 95 19.49 -15.94 -9.29
CA ILE A 95 18.49 -16.89 -9.82
C ILE A 95 18.08 -16.48 -11.26
N TYR A 96 17.84 -15.18 -11.49
CA TYR A 96 17.48 -14.69 -12.82
C TYR A 96 18.63 -14.86 -13.83
N LEU A 97 19.88 -14.59 -13.43
CA LEU A 97 21.04 -14.77 -14.31
C LEU A 97 21.26 -16.25 -14.68
N ASP A 98 21.14 -17.17 -13.73
CA ASP A 98 21.26 -18.61 -14.01
C ASP A 98 20.15 -19.08 -14.97
N ARG A 99 18.92 -18.56 -14.82
CA ARG A 99 17.82 -18.90 -15.74
C ARG A 99 18.08 -18.40 -17.15
N ILE A 100 18.60 -17.18 -17.30
CA ILE A 100 18.92 -16.59 -18.60
C ILE A 100 20.01 -17.42 -19.28
N ALA A 101 21.09 -17.76 -18.57
CA ALA A 101 22.17 -18.56 -19.14
C ALA A 101 21.70 -19.94 -19.64
N ASN A 102 20.79 -20.59 -18.90
CA ASN A 102 20.22 -21.87 -19.32
C ASN A 102 19.33 -21.72 -20.58
N LEU A 103 18.53 -20.66 -20.66
CA LEU A 103 17.70 -20.39 -21.83
C LEU A 103 18.54 -20.05 -23.06
N GLU A 104 19.62 -19.30 -22.89
CA GLU A 104 20.57 -18.98 -23.96
C GLU A 104 21.22 -20.25 -24.52
N LYS A 105 21.63 -21.16 -23.64
CA LYS A 105 22.19 -22.46 -24.03
C LYS A 105 21.18 -23.32 -24.79
N GLU A 106 19.95 -23.40 -24.30
CA GLU A 106 18.87 -24.14 -24.97
C GLU A 106 18.60 -23.58 -26.38
N ILE A 107 18.55 -22.26 -26.53
CA ILE A 107 18.40 -21.59 -27.83
C ILE A 107 19.59 -21.90 -28.75
N GLU A 108 20.81 -21.93 -28.22
CA GLU A 108 22.01 -22.26 -29.00
C GLU A 108 22.01 -23.73 -29.45
N ASP A 109 21.60 -24.65 -28.58
CA ASP A 109 21.44 -26.06 -28.92
C ASP A 109 20.39 -26.25 -30.03
N TYR A 110 19.25 -25.54 -29.96
CA TYR A 110 18.22 -25.53 -31.02
C TYR A 110 18.70 -24.91 -32.33
N ARG A 111 19.58 -23.90 -32.28
CA ARG A 111 20.17 -23.29 -33.48
C ARG A 111 21.22 -24.18 -34.14
N ASN A 112 21.97 -24.94 -33.34
CA ASN A 112 23.05 -25.81 -33.81
C ASN A 112 22.55 -27.19 -34.25
N ASN A 113 21.39 -27.64 -33.76
CA ASN A 113 20.70 -28.86 -34.22
C ASN A 113 19.26 -28.55 -34.65
N PRO A 114 19.06 -27.82 -35.77
CA PRO A 114 17.74 -27.59 -36.31
C PRO A 114 17.16 -28.92 -36.84
N THR A 115 15.95 -29.25 -36.43
CA THR A 115 15.15 -30.36 -37.00
C THR A 115 14.84 -30.11 -38.47
#